data_AF-A0A3Q0FZE4-F1
#
_entry.id   AF-A0A3Q0FZE4-F1
#
_cell.length_a   1.000
_cell.length_b   1.000
_cell.length_c   1.000
_cell.angle_alpha   90.00
_cell.angle_beta   90.00
_cell.angle_gamma   90.00
#
_symmetry.space_group_name_H-M   'P 1'
#
loop_
_entity.id
_entity.type
_entity.pdbx_description
1 polymer ?
#
loop_
_entity_poly.entity_id
_entity_poly.type
_entity_poly.pdbx_seq_one_letter_code
_entity_poly.pdbx_strand_id
1 'polypeptide(L)'
;MGGSESSAGGRKVSFELDEQERVRVLQGVRLTEDVVNRMKESSQPTRDQRPSSFPPPSSRGTTSPQAAEEKAKSPTGVQPPTVKSSGQKPSEAEEDLYRRYEREQALVQDELLRLAKREREAASEALSTALQRERSSTNEERQRAAQLPADLDAWAQELQSKEVELKRQETFYKEQLARIERKNAELYKLTSEQYHEAATNAEHRIKNF
;
A
#
# COMPACT_ATOMS: atom_id res chain seq x y z
N MET A 1 18.81 3.44 -28.08
CA MET A 1 18.77 1.97 -28.17
C MET A 1 18.24 1.44 -26.86
N GLY A 2 17.29 0.49 -26.91
CA GLY A 2 16.86 -0.27 -25.74
C GLY A 2 15.54 0.17 -25.13
N GLY A 3 14.44 -0.11 -25.83
CA GLY A 3 13.12 -0.14 -25.21
C GLY A 3 13.04 -1.28 -24.21
N SER A 4 12.44 -1.03 -23.05
CA SER A 4 12.02 -2.07 -22.12
C SER A 4 10.51 -2.20 -22.24
N GLU A 5 10.12 -2.95 -23.26
CA GLU A 5 8.86 -3.69 -23.25
C GLU A 5 8.93 -4.70 -22.10
N SER A 6 8.12 -4.48 -21.06
CA SER A 6 7.87 -5.46 -20.01
C SER A 6 6.44 -5.31 -19.51
N SER A 7 5.66 -6.28 -19.95
CA SER A 7 4.51 -6.88 -19.28
C SER A 7 3.30 -5.99 -18.96
N ALA A 8 2.21 -6.29 -19.68
CA ALA A 8 0.86 -5.93 -19.30
C ALA A 8 0.59 -6.33 -17.83
N GLY A 9 0.36 -5.34 -16.95
CA GLY A 9 -0.13 -5.57 -15.58
C GLY A 9 0.87 -5.36 -14.42
N GLY A 10 2.03 -4.73 -14.63
CA GLY A 10 2.93 -4.34 -13.53
C GLY A 10 2.52 -3.03 -12.85
N ARG A 11 2.46 -3.00 -11.51
CA ARG A 11 2.28 -1.77 -10.70
C ARG A 11 3.38 -0.78 -11.07
N LYS A 12 3.03 0.37 -11.68
CA LYS A 12 4.00 1.43 -12.01
C LYS A 12 4.26 2.30 -10.79
N VAL A 13 5.53 2.61 -10.57
CA VAL A 13 6.01 3.38 -9.41
C VAL A 13 6.80 4.58 -9.95
N SER A 14 6.47 5.78 -9.45
CA SER A 14 7.14 7.03 -9.81
C SER A 14 8.12 7.42 -8.70
N PHE A 15 9.34 7.79 -9.07
CA PHE A 15 10.37 8.29 -8.15
C PHE A 15 10.49 9.81 -8.30
N GLU A 16 10.47 10.53 -7.18
CA GLU A 16 10.65 11.99 -7.13
C GLU A 16 11.67 12.34 -6.04
N LEU A 17 12.47 13.38 -6.25
CA LEU A 17 13.41 13.91 -5.26
C LEU A 17 12.72 15.02 -4.47
N ASP A 18 12.80 14.98 -3.14
CA ASP A 18 12.28 16.06 -2.30
C ASP A 18 13.26 17.25 -2.17
N GLU A 19 12.82 18.31 -1.49
CA GLU A 19 13.61 19.53 -1.24
C GLU A 19 14.91 19.29 -0.46
N GLN A 20 15.10 18.09 0.10
CA GLN A 20 16.33 17.67 0.78
C GLN A 20 17.07 16.57 0.01
N GLU A 21 16.83 16.48 -1.30
CA GLU A 21 17.44 15.53 -2.23
C GLU A 21 17.23 14.05 -1.85
N ARG A 22 16.19 13.74 -1.07
CA ARG A 22 15.85 12.35 -0.73
C ARG A 22 14.89 11.76 -1.75
N VAL A 23 15.15 10.52 -2.15
CA VAL A 23 14.27 9.75 -3.05
C VAL A 23 12.97 9.41 -2.32
N ARG A 24 11.85 9.86 -2.86
CA ARG A 24 10.50 9.49 -2.42
C ARG A 24 9.82 8.67 -3.50
N VAL A 25 9.04 7.69 -3.04
CA VAL A 25 8.26 6.81 -3.88
C VAL A 25 6.79 7.19 -3.75
N LEU A 26 6.20 7.73 -4.81
CA LEU A 26 4.78 8.07 -4.83
C LEU A 26 3.96 6.91 -5.37
N GLN A 27 3.22 6.25 -4.48
CA GLN A 27 2.29 5.18 -4.85
C GLN A 27 0.97 5.80 -5.33
N GLY A 28 0.84 5.99 -6.64
CA GLY A 28 -0.40 6.45 -7.28
C GLY A 28 -1.18 5.31 -7.95
N VAL A 29 -2.50 5.46 -8.03
CA VAL A 29 -3.34 4.64 -8.91
C VAL A 29 -3.47 5.38 -10.24
N ARG A 30 -2.93 4.79 -11.32
CA ARG A 30 -3.06 5.37 -12.66
C ARG A 30 -4.49 5.13 -13.15
N LEU A 31 -5.25 6.20 -13.37
CA LEU A 31 -6.57 6.13 -13.98
C LEU A 31 -6.43 5.67 -15.43
N THR A 32 -7.37 4.84 -15.89
CA THR A 32 -7.50 4.48 -17.30
C THR A 32 -7.91 5.69 -18.13
N GLU A 33 -7.50 5.71 -19.40
CA GLU A 33 -7.81 6.79 -20.34
C GLU A 33 -9.33 7.09 -20.40
N ASP A 34 -10.16 6.06 -20.30
CA ASP A 34 -11.63 6.17 -20.25
C ASP A 34 -12.17 6.90 -19.01
N VAL A 35 -11.48 6.78 -17.86
CA VAL A 35 -11.84 7.50 -16.63
C VAL A 35 -11.35 8.95 -16.73
N VAL A 36 -10.16 9.15 -17.28
CA VAL A 36 -9.58 10.49 -17.49
C VAL A 36 -10.44 11.31 -18.46
N ASN A 37 -10.84 10.74 -19.60
CA ASN A 37 -11.67 11.41 -20.60
C ASN A 37 -13.04 11.79 -20.03
N ARG A 38 -13.68 10.88 -19.28
CA ARG A 38 -14.96 11.14 -18.62
C ARG A 38 -14.88 12.26 -17.58
N MET A 39 -13.79 12.30 -16.80
CA MET A 39 -13.55 13.39 -15.84
C MET A 39 -13.29 14.72 -16.56
N LYS A 40 -12.65 14.69 -17.72
CA LYS A 40 -12.38 15.87 -18.55
C LYS A 40 -13.67 16.41 -19.18
N GLU A 41 -14.57 15.54 -19.60
CA GLU A 41 -15.91 15.87 -20.13
C GLU A 41 -16.84 16.39 -19.04
N SER A 42 -16.83 15.80 -17.83
CA SER A 42 -17.60 16.31 -16.69
C SER A 42 -17.11 17.67 -16.17
N SER A 43 -15.91 18.10 -16.59
CA SER A 43 -15.29 19.38 -16.20
C SER A 43 -15.54 20.49 -17.22
N GLN A 44 -16.23 20.23 -18.34
CA GLN A 44 -16.66 21.30 -19.22
C GLN A 44 -17.92 21.97 -18.68
N PRO A 45 -17.90 23.28 -18.37
CA PRO A 45 -19.12 24.02 -18.11
C PRO A 45 -19.83 24.20 -19.45
N THR A 46 -20.73 23.28 -19.79
CA THR A 46 -21.74 23.57 -20.81
C THR A 46 -22.63 24.68 -20.25
N ARG A 47 -22.34 25.90 -20.71
CA ARG A 47 -23.32 26.99 -20.77
C ARG A 47 -24.58 26.43 -21.43
N ASP A 48 -25.68 26.55 -20.69
CA ASP A 48 -27.06 26.55 -21.15
C ASP A 48 -27.47 25.33 -22.00
N GLN A 49 -28.14 24.34 -21.41
CA GLN A 49 -29.60 24.38 -21.31
C GLN A 49 -30.13 23.42 -20.21
N ARG A 50 -30.95 23.95 -19.31
CA ARG A 50 -31.96 23.21 -18.51
C ARG A 50 -33.30 23.28 -19.26
N PRO A 51 -34.25 22.33 -19.10
CA PRO A 51 -34.93 22.12 -17.82
C PRO A 51 -35.12 20.63 -17.45
N SER A 52 -34.81 20.24 -16.23
CA SER A 52 -35.78 19.77 -15.20
C SER A 52 -35.37 18.33 -14.83
N SER A 53 -35.47 17.81 -13.62
CA SER A 53 -35.96 18.28 -12.32
C SER A 53 -35.45 17.25 -11.31
N PHE A 54 -34.70 17.62 -10.27
CA PHE A 54 -34.65 16.93 -8.97
C PHE A 54 -33.86 17.82 -7.98
N PRO A 55 -34.41 18.18 -6.81
CA PRO A 55 -33.67 18.92 -5.77
C PRO A 55 -32.80 17.97 -4.92
N PRO A 56 -31.77 18.51 -4.22
CA PRO A 56 -30.62 17.77 -3.68
C PRO A 56 -30.85 17.20 -2.26
N PRO A 57 -29.94 16.33 -1.75
CA PRO A 57 -30.04 15.78 -0.40
C PRO A 57 -29.53 16.80 0.63
N SER A 58 -30.36 17.13 1.62
CA SER A 58 -29.93 17.96 2.75
C SER A 58 -29.25 17.14 3.84
N SER A 59 -28.09 17.66 4.21
CA SER A 59 -27.20 17.32 5.31
C SER A 59 -27.84 17.31 6.70
N ARG A 60 -27.52 16.24 7.47
CA ARG A 60 -27.05 16.20 8.87
C ARG A 60 -27.75 17.09 9.93
N GLY A 61 -28.33 16.45 10.94
CA GLY A 61 -28.66 17.07 12.23
C GLY A 61 -28.85 16.01 13.32
N THR A 62 -27.93 15.96 14.27
CA THR A 62 -27.96 15.13 15.47
C THR A 62 -28.66 15.88 16.60
N THR A 63 -29.80 15.38 17.12
CA THR A 63 -30.26 15.59 18.51
C THR A 63 -31.30 14.53 18.89
N SER A 64 -31.07 13.85 20.01
CA SER A 64 -31.96 12.90 20.68
C SER A 64 -33.17 13.59 21.38
N PRO A 65 -33.97 12.89 22.20
CA PRO A 65 -35.23 12.25 21.85
C PRO A 65 -36.43 12.98 22.48
N GLN A 66 -37.51 13.23 21.73
CA GLN A 66 -38.77 13.63 22.34
C GLN A 66 -39.83 12.58 22.04
N ALA A 67 -40.35 12.05 23.15
CA ALA A 67 -41.49 11.17 23.22
C ALA A 67 -42.67 11.79 22.45
N ALA A 68 -43.04 11.13 21.37
CA ALA A 68 -44.39 11.15 20.86
C ALA A 68 -44.77 9.68 20.69
N GLU A 69 -45.76 9.27 21.48
CA GLU A 69 -46.47 8.00 21.36
C GLU A 69 -47.15 7.94 19.98
N GLU A 70 -46.39 7.71 18.93
CA GLU A 70 -46.95 7.31 17.65
C GLU A 70 -46.62 5.84 17.46
N LYS A 71 -47.58 5.05 17.95
CA LYS A 71 -47.91 3.68 17.58
C LYS A 71 -47.42 3.36 16.15
N ALA A 72 -46.16 2.93 16.06
CA ALA A 72 -45.57 2.42 14.84
C ALA A 72 -46.41 1.22 14.43
N LYS A 73 -47.24 1.43 13.40
CA LYS A 73 -47.88 0.34 12.67
C LYS A 73 -46.78 -0.60 12.23
N SER A 74 -46.79 -1.80 12.80
CA SER A 74 -45.91 -2.89 12.43
C SER A 74 -45.90 -3.05 10.90
N PRO A 75 -44.74 -3.31 10.29
CA PRO A 75 -44.68 -3.53 8.86
C PRO A 75 -45.33 -4.89 8.61
N THR A 76 -46.42 -4.87 7.84
CA THR A 76 -46.91 -5.99 7.04
C THR A 76 -46.77 -7.38 7.69
N GLY A 77 -47.27 -7.53 8.91
CA GLY A 77 -47.71 -8.83 9.38
C GLY A 77 -49.01 -9.11 8.66
N VAL A 78 -49.02 -10.08 7.73
CA VAL A 78 -50.24 -10.58 7.10
C VAL A 78 -51.20 -10.88 8.25
N GLN A 79 -52.24 -10.06 8.40
CA GLN A 79 -53.20 -10.28 9.49
C GLN A 79 -53.92 -11.59 9.20
N PRO A 80 -54.23 -12.40 10.23
CA PRO A 80 -55.05 -13.58 10.05
C PRO A 80 -56.36 -13.19 9.33
N PRO A 81 -56.97 -14.10 8.53
CA PRO A 81 -58.23 -13.81 7.88
C PRO A 81 -59.29 -13.49 8.95
N THR A 82 -59.54 -12.21 9.20
CA THR A 82 -60.52 -11.76 10.20
C THR A 82 -61.86 -11.54 9.52
N VAL A 83 -62.86 -12.32 9.91
CA VAL A 83 -64.26 -12.11 9.52
C VAL A 83 -64.82 -10.93 10.31
N LYS A 84 -64.70 -9.71 9.77
CA LYS A 84 -65.44 -8.55 10.28
C LYS A 84 -66.80 -8.46 9.56
N SER A 85 -67.72 -9.37 9.86
CA SER A 85 -69.15 -9.11 9.64
C SER A 85 -70.03 -10.10 10.39
N SER A 86 -70.92 -9.56 11.23
CA SER A 86 -72.24 -10.13 11.52
C SER A 86 -72.28 -11.54 12.14
N GLY A 87 -72.14 -11.65 13.47
CA GLY A 87 -72.88 -12.57 14.38
C GLY A 87 -73.08 -14.06 14.04
N GLN A 88 -72.55 -14.59 12.94
CA GLN A 88 -72.66 -15.97 12.51
C GLN A 88 -71.45 -16.76 13.00
N LYS A 89 -71.70 -18.00 13.42
CA LYS A 89 -70.64 -18.95 13.74
C LYS A 89 -69.73 -19.11 12.52
N PRO A 90 -68.40 -19.09 12.69
CA PRO A 90 -67.49 -19.33 11.58
C PRO A 90 -67.84 -20.65 10.91
N SER A 91 -67.78 -20.67 9.58
CA SER A 91 -67.94 -21.91 8.83
C SER A 91 -66.78 -22.85 9.15
N GLU A 92 -66.99 -24.17 9.12
CA GLU A 92 -65.92 -25.18 9.30
C GLU A 92 -64.72 -24.92 8.37
N ALA A 93 -64.97 -24.39 7.17
CA ALA A 93 -63.94 -23.98 6.23
C ALA A 93 -63.10 -22.77 6.73
N GLU A 94 -63.69 -21.83 7.47
CA GLU A 94 -62.99 -20.65 8.00
C GLU A 94 -62.12 -21.00 9.22
N GLU A 95 -62.61 -21.87 10.11
CA GLU A 95 -61.82 -22.39 11.24
C GLU A 95 -60.59 -23.17 10.75
N ASP A 96 -60.76 -23.95 9.68
CA ASP A 96 -59.67 -24.70 9.07
C ASP A 96 -58.62 -23.80 8.41
N LEU A 97 -59.03 -22.69 7.78
CA LEU A 97 -58.09 -21.69 7.25
C LEU A 97 -57.28 -21.05 8.38
N TYR A 98 -57.93 -20.72 9.49
CA TYR A 98 -57.27 -20.13 10.65
C TYR A 98 -56.27 -21.10 11.29
N ARG A 99 -56.65 -22.38 11.48
CA ARG A 99 -55.73 -23.42 11.97
C ARG A 99 -54.52 -23.63 11.07
N ARG A 100 -54.71 -23.58 9.74
CA ARG A 100 -53.59 -23.67 8.79
C ARG A 100 -52.68 -22.45 8.92
N TYR A 101 -53.23 -21.25 8.98
CA TYR A 101 -52.47 -20.02 9.16
C TYR A 101 -51.60 -20.03 10.43
N GLU A 102 -52.14 -20.48 11.57
CA GLU A 102 -51.36 -20.58 12.81
C GLU A 102 -50.21 -21.60 12.73
N ARG A 103 -50.44 -22.74 12.07
CA ARG A 103 -49.39 -23.74 11.83
C ARG A 103 -48.29 -23.18 10.93
N GLU A 104 -48.64 -22.48 9.86
CA GLU A 104 -47.68 -21.81 8.98
C GLU A 104 -46.88 -20.74 9.72
N GLN A 105 -47.52 -19.95 10.58
CA GLN A 105 -46.85 -18.98 11.47
C GLN A 105 -45.80 -19.67 12.36
N ALA A 106 -46.15 -20.80 12.97
CA ALA A 106 -45.23 -21.55 13.82
C ALA A 106 -44.03 -22.10 13.03
N LEU A 107 -44.26 -22.61 11.82
CA LEU A 107 -43.18 -23.09 10.94
C LEU A 107 -42.24 -21.96 10.51
N VAL A 108 -42.78 -20.79 10.17
CA VAL A 108 -41.98 -19.61 9.82
C VAL A 108 -41.13 -19.15 11.02
N GLN A 109 -41.69 -19.14 12.23
CA GLN A 109 -40.94 -18.78 13.43
C GLN A 109 -39.81 -19.79 13.73
N ASP A 110 -40.07 -21.08 13.58
CA ASP A 110 -39.05 -22.12 13.76
C ASP A 110 -37.92 -22.01 12.73
N GLU A 111 -38.24 -21.78 11.45
CA GLU A 111 -37.23 -21.57 10.41
C GLU A 111 -36.40 -20.31 10.63
N LEU A 112 -37.02 -19.20 11.09
CA LEU A 112 -36.29 -17.99 11.46
C LEU A 112 -35.31 -18.23 12.60
N LEU A 113 -35.73 -18.95 13.65
CA LEU A 113 -34.85 -19.31 14.77
C LEU A 113 -33.70 -20.20 14.31
N ARG A 114 -33.98 -21.17 13.44
CA ARG A 114 -32.99 -22.07 12.87
C ARG A 114 -31.97 -21.31 12.02
N LEU A 115 -32.41 -20.34 11.21
CA LEU A 115 -31.53 -19.46 10.43
C LEU A 115 -30.68 -18.57 11.33
N ALA A 116 -31.27 -17.93 12.34
CA ALA A 116 -30.55 -17.08 13.28
C ALA A 116 -29.45 -17.85 14.04
N LYS A 117 -29.73 -19.12 14.40
CA LYS A 117 -28.74 -20.00 15.02
C LYS A 117 -27.56 -20.27 14.08
N ARG A 118 -27.83 -20.65 12.83
CA ARG A 118 -26.77 -20.89 11.84
C ARG A 118 -25.96 -19.65 11.52
N GLU A 119 -26.61 -18.49 11.43
CA GLU A 119 -25.93 -17.22 11.19
C GLU A 119 -24.96 -16.90 12.34
N ARG A 120 -25.39 -17.09 13.59
CA ARG A 120 -24.53 -16.91 14.76
C ARG A 120 -23.34 -17.88 14.76
N GLU A 121 -23.58 -19.14 14.45
CA GLU A 121 -22.52 -20.16 14.35
C GLU A 121 -21.51 -19.79 13.25
N ALA A 122 -21.98 -19.48 12.05
CA ALA A 122 -21.15 -19.06 10.93
C ALA A 122 -20.34 -17.78 11.24
N ALA A 123 -20.96 -16.79 11.90
CA ALA A 123 -20.28 -15.57 12.34
C ALA A 123 -19.21 -15.88 13.39
N SER A 124 -19.48 -16.80 14.33
CA SER A 124 -18.52 -17.21 15.35
C SER A 124 -17.32 -17.97 14.77
N GLU A 125 -17.55 -18.83 13.77
CA GLU A 125 -16.50 -19.53 13.05
C GLU A 125 -15.66 -18.58 12.21
N ALA A 126 -16.31 -17.64 11.51
CA ALA A 126 -15.62 -16.59 10.75
C ALA A 126 -14.71 -15.74 11.66
N LEU A 127 -15.22 -15.33 12.83
CA LEU A 127 -14.45 -14.61 13.84
C LEU A 127 -13.25 -15.45 14.34
N SER A 128 -13.48 -16.70 14.74
CA SER A 128 -12.43 -17.61 15.21
C SER A 128 -11.33 -17.78 14.17
N THR A 129 -11.72 -17.98 12.91
CA THR A 129 -10.79 -18.12 11.79
C THR A 129 -10.03 -16.82 11.51
N ALA A 130 -10.68 -15.66 11.61
CA ALA A 130 -10.03 -14.36 11.46
C ALA A 130 -8.99 -14.12 12.56
N LEU A 131 -9.34 -14.39 13.83
CA LEU A 131 -8.44 -14.28 14.97
C LEU A 131 -7.23 -15.22 14.85
N GLN A 132 -7.45 -16.45 14.37
CA GLN A 132 -6.35 -17.38 14.16
C GLN A 132 -5.37 -16.88 13.09
N ARG A 133 -5.88 -16.33 11.98
CA ARG A 133 -5.04 -15.71 10.94
C ARG A 133 -4.27 -14.51 11.47
N GLU A 134 -4.93 -13.63 12.23
CA GLU A 134 -4.28 -12.47 12.85
C GLU A 134 -3.16 -12.88 13.80
N ARG A 135 -3.39 -13.89 14.65
CA ARG A 135 -2.38 -14.43 15.56
C ARG A 135 -1.19 -15.01 14.81
N SER A 136 -1.43 -15.79 13.75
CA SER A 136 -0.36 -16.32 12.91
C SER A 136 0.45 -15.20 12.26
N SER A 137 -0.22 -14.21 11.65
CA SER A 137 0.44 -13.05 11.04
C SER A 137 1.27 -12.27 12.06
N THR A 138 0.72 -12.01 13.24
CA THR A 138 1.41 -11.29 14.32
C THR A 138 2.63 -12.06 14.80
N ASN A 139 2.54 -13.39 14.92
CA ASN A 139 3.67 -14.22 15.32
C ASN A 139 4.76 -14.27 14.24
N GLU A 140 4.41 -14.37 12.97
CA GLU A 140 5.36 -14.26 11.87
C GLU A 140 6.08 -12.91 11.87
N GLU A 141 5.34 -11.82 12.04
CA GLU A 141 5.91 -10.48 12.12
C GLU A 141 6.84 -10.32 13.33
N ARG A 142 6.46 -10.87 14.50
CA ARG A 142 7.33 -10.91 15.69
C ARG A 142 8.60 -11.71 15.44
N GLN A 143 8.52 -12.86 14.76
CA GLN A 143 9.70 -13.66 14.43
C GLN A 143 10.62 -12.95 13.44
N ARG A 144 10.06 -12.25 12.44
CA ARG A 144 10.84 -11.39 11.53
C ARG A 144 11.51 -10.26 12.31
N ALA A 145 10.76 -9.57 13.16
CA ALA A 145 11.28 -8.49 13.99
C ALA A 145 12.37 -8.96 14.97
N ALA A 146 12.28 -10.18 15.49
CA ALA A 146 13.29 -10.76 16.36
C ALA A 146 14.60 -11.13 15.62
N GLN A 147 14.54 -11.38 14.30
CA GLN A 147 15.71 -11.69 13.47
C GLN A 147 16.40 -10.43 12.94
N LEU A 148 15.66 -9.33 12.76
CA LEU A 148 16.21 -8.05 12.27
C LEU A 148 17.49 -7.59 12.99
N PRO A 149 17.64 -7.68 14.33
CA PRO A 149 18.88 -7.28 15.00
C PRO A 149 20.09 -8.10 14.53
N ALA A 150 19.93 -9.42 14.40
CA ALA A 150 21.02 -10.30 13.97
C ALA A 150 21.40 -10.03 12.50
N ASP A 151 20.42 -9.78 11.64
CA ASP A 151 20.66 -9.42 10.24
C ASP A 151 21.39 -8.07 10.12
N LEU A 152 21.00 -7.08 10.93
CA LEU A 152 21.66 -5.77 10.99
C LEU A 152 23.10 -5.89 11.49
N ASP A 153 23.37 -6.69 12.52
CA ASP A 153 24.71 -6.93 13.02
C ASP A 153 25.60 -7.62 11.97
N ALA A 154 25.05 -8.61 11.24
CA ALA A 154 25.76 -9.27 10.15
C ALA A 154 26.11 -8.29 9.03
N TRP A 155 25.17 -7.43 8.63
CA TRP A 155 25.41 -6.35 7.66
C TRP A 155 26.46 -5.36 8.14
N ALA A 156 26.44 -4.98 9.42
CA ALA A 156 27.44 -4.08 9.99
C ALA A 156 28.86 -4.68 9.92
N GLN A 157 29.01 -5.98 10.20
CA GLN A 157 30.29 -6.68 10.08
C GLN A 157 30.79 -6.78 8.63
N GLU A 158 29.88 -7.05 7.68
CA GLU A 158 30.22 -7.05 6.26
C GLU A 158 30.70 -5.66 5.81
N LEU A 159 29.98 -4.61 6.20
CA LEU A 159 30.36 -3.24 5.89
C LEU A 159 31.74 -2.89 6.46
N GLN A 160 32.01 -3.22 7.73
CA GLN A 160 33.33 -3.03 8.34
C GLN A 160 34.44 -3.79 7.60
N SER A 161 34.17 -5.02 7.17
CA SER A 161 35.13 -5.81 6.38
C SER A 161 35.44 -5.14 5.04
N LYS A 162 34.43 -4.58 4.37
CA LYS A 162 34.61 -3.82 3.13
C LYS A 162 35.40 -2.52 3.36
N GLU A 163 35.15 -1.81 4.45
CA GLU A 163 35.91 -0.61 4.80
C GLU A 163 37.39 -0.91 5.05
N VAL A 164 37.70 -2.01 5.73
CA VAL A 164 39.08 -2.45 5.95
C VAL A 164 39.78 -2.80 4.64
N GLU A 165 39.10 -3.53 3.76
CA GLU A 165 39.66 -3.87 2.44
C GLU A 165 39.87 -2.61 1.58
N LEU A 166 38.93 -1.66 1.60
CA LEU A 166 39.06 -0.39 0.88
C LEU A 166 40.24 0.44 1.40
N LYS A 167 40.41 0.52 2.73
CA LYS A 167 41.58 1.17 3.35
C LYS A 167 42.88 0.50 2.94
N ARG A 168 42.92 -0.84 2.90
CA ARG A 168 44.09 -1.59 2.43
C ARG A 168 44.43 -1.22 0.98
N GLN A 169 43.45 -1.21 0.09
CA GLN A 169 43.66 -0.82 -1.31
C GLN A 169 44.12 0.64 -1.43
N GLU A 170 43.53 1.55 -0.67
CA GLU A 170 43.94 2.96 -0.62
C GLU A 170 45.42 3.09 -0.21
N THR A 171 45.83 2.40 0.86
CA THR A 171 47.24 2.41 1.29
C THR A 171 48.17 1.86 0.23
N PHE A 172 47.80 0.76 -0.43
CA PHE A 172 48.60 0.15 -1.49
C PHE A 172 48.80 1.11 -2.67
N TYR A 173 47.73 1.74 -3.16
CA TYR A 173 47.83 2.66 -4.30
C TYR A 173 48.58 3.94 -3.94
N LYS A 174 48.41 4.48 -2.73
CA LYS A 174 49.22 5.59 -2.23
C LYS A 174 50.71 5.24 -2.20
N GLU A 175 51.06 4.04 -1.75
CA GLU A 175 52.45 3.59 -1.74
C GLU A 175 53.02 3.41 -3.15
N GLN A 176 52.25 2.83 -4.09
CA GLN A 176 52.69 2.72 -5.48
C GLN A 176 52.91 4.08 -6.13
N LEU A 177 52.00 5.03 -5.89
CA LEU A 177 52.14 6.40 -6.38
C LEU A 177 53.42 7.04 -5.83
N ALA A 178 53.63 6.99 -4.52
CA ALA A 178 54.83 7.52 -3.87
C ALA A 178 56.13 6.86 -4.38
N ARG A 179 56.07 5.57 -4.76
CA ARG A 179 57.22 4.87 -5.36
C ARG A 179 57.52 5.36 -6.77
N ILE A 180 56.49 5.60 -7.58
CA ILE A 180 56.64 6.14 -8.94
C ILE A 180 57.15 7.57 -8.87
N GLU A 181 56.58 8.41 -8.00
CA GLU A 181 57.02 9.79 -7.79
C GLU A 181 58.49 9.87 -7.39
N ARG A 182 58.94 9.01 -6.45
CA ARG A 182 60.36 8.92 -6.07
C ARG A 182 61.26 8.55 -7.25
N LYS A 183 60.90 7.50 -8.00
CA LYS A 183 61.68 7.09 -9.19
C LYS A 183 61.74 8.21 -10.23
N ASN A 184 60.63 8.89 -10.48
CA ASN A 184 60.59 10.00 -11.42
C ASN A 184 61.49 11.15 -10.95
N ALA A 185 61.45 11.51 -9.66
CA ALA A 185 62.31 12.55 -9.10
C ALA A 185 63.80 12.20 -9.20
N GLU A 186 64.17 10.94 -8.90
CA GLU A 186 65.54 10.44 -9.04
C GLU A 186 66.02 10.50 -10.49
N LEU A 187 65.17 10.10 -11.44
CA LEU A 187 65.48 10.18 -12.87
C LEU A 187 65.71 11.63 -13.32
N TYR A 188 64.81 12.55 -12.97
CA TYR A 188 64.98 13.97 -13.32
C TYR A 188 66.27 14.56 -12.73
N LYS A 189 66.58 14.22 -11.47
CA LYS A 189 67.82 14.66 -10.81
C LYS A 189 69.04 14.15 -11.58
N LEU A 190 69.10 12.85 -11.86
CA LEU A 190 70.22 12.24 -12.57
C LEU A 190 70.40 12.82 -13.97
N THR A 191 69.32 12.97 -14.73
CA THR A 191 69.37 13.56 -16.08
C THR A 191 69.83 15.01 -16.04
N SER A 192 69.38 15.79 -15.04
CA SER A 192 69.86 17.16 -14.83
C SER A 192 71.35 17.18 -14.53
N GLU A 193 71.84 16.36 -13.59
CA GLU A 193 73.27 16.28 -13.25
C GLU A 193 74.12 15.92 -14.48
N GLN A 194 73.71 14.91 -15.25
CA GLN A 194 74.38 14.51 -16.49
C GLN A 194 74.43 15.64 -17.54
N TYR A 195 73.33 16.40 -17.68
CA TYR A 195 73.29 17.56 -18.58
C TYR A 195 74.30 18.64 -18.15
N HIS A 196 74.34 18.98 -16.86
CA HIS A 196 75.27 19.99 -16.33
C HIS A 196 76.73 19.53 -16.44
N GLU A 197 77.02 18.26 -16.18
CA GLU A 197 78.35 17.68 -16.34
C GLU A 197 78.80 17.74 -17.81
N ALA A 198 77.93 17.32 -18.74
CA ALA A 198 78.21 17.38 -20.18
C ALA A 198 78.44 18.81 -20.66
N ALA A 199 77.63 19.77 -20.20
CA ALA A 199 77.80 21.18 -20.51
C ALA A 199 79.13 21.73 -19.98
N THR A 200 79.46 21.44 -18.72
CA THR A 200 80.73 21.87 -18.09
C THR A 200 81.94 21.28 -18.84
N ASN A 201 81.89 20.00 -19.20
CA ASN A 201 82.94 19.34 -19.96
C ASN A 201 83.08 19.97 -21.37
N ALA A 202 81.98 20.26 -22.06
CA ALA A 202 82.00 20.96 -23.34
C ALA A 202 82.64 22.35 -23.23
N GLU A 203 82.30 23.12 -22.20
CA GLU A 203 82.95 24.42 -21.94
C GLU A 203 84.45 24.29 -21.70
N HIS A 204 84.88 23.32 -20.89
CA HIS A 204 86.30 23.06 -20.66
C HIS A 204 87.04 22.69 -21.94
N ARG A 205 86.42 21.88 -22.81
CA ARG A 205 87.00 21.54 -24.12
C ARG A 205 87.17 22.78 -24.98
N ILE A 206 86.16 23.65 -25.07
CA ILE A 206 86.26 24.91 -25.84
C ILE A 206 87.33 25.84 -25.28
N LYS A 207 87.45 25.98 -23.95
CA LYS A 207 88.45 26.85 -23.31
C LYS A 207 89.90 26.36 -23.46
N ASN A 208 90.10 25.07 -23.69
CA ASN A 208 91.41 24.44 -23.83
C ASN A 208 91.83 24.21 -25.31
N PHE A 209 90.98 24.61 -26.27
CA PHE A 209 91.32 24.75 -27.69
C PHE A 209 91.89 26.14 -27.97
#